data_AF-A0A354TMR2-F1
#
_entry.id   AF-A0A354TMR2-F1
#
_cell.length_a   1.000
_cell.length_b   1.000
_cell.length_c   1.000
_cell.angle_alpha   90.00
_cell.angle_beta   90.00
_cell.angle_gamma   90.00
#
_symmetry.space_group_name_H-M   'P 1'
#
loop_
_entity.id
_entity.type
_entity.pdbx_description
1 polymer ?
#
loop_
_entity_poly.entity_id
_entity_poly.type
_entity_poly.pdbx_seq_one_letter_code
_entity_poly.pdbx_strand_id
1 'polypeptide(L)'
;MKISRRRFILSSAAAGGGVLIGYAATRPSRHRVANDTLAQGEERFLTSFLKIEPDNKVIVYVNHSEMGQGSHTALAMMAADELDAAWEDVAVEQAPATDLYATGDMAVGFAGEFDVPAFLMPLIEASAMKIAQIGNLQTTGGSASIRFTGQMGMRVAGAAARQMLIQCASEQWAVPASECTTALGYVQHNASGQSLSYGELADAAAALEPPAEPVLKDRSQFNIMGKAISRVDIPAKVDGSAFYGLDYKTDDMLFAAIRLAPVFGTKLVSVDASEALKRRGVQRVIELEDSVAVVADNYWRAKEALRLVKTEFESSDNDDISSADIAAQFDAELESSGGSEDFELG
;
A
#
# COMPACT_ATOMS: atom_id res chain seq x y z
N MET A 1 -28.47 26.88 27.07
CA MET A 1 -29.12 25.78 26.30
C MET A 1 -28.32 24.51 26.49
N LYS A 2 -28.87 23.44 27.10
CA LYS A 2 -28.18 22.14 27.18
C LYS A 2 -28.25 21.48 25.81
N ILE A 3 -27.12 21.33 25.14
CA ILE A 3 -27.02 20.57 23.88
C ILE A 3 -27.17 19.09 24.23
N SER A 4 -28.11 18.39 23.60
CA SER A 4 -28.24 16.94 23.79
C SER A 4 -27.11 16.21 23.08
N ARG A 5 -26.67 15.06 23.60
CA ARG A 5 -25.62 14.23 22.98
C ARG A 5 -25.88 13.96 21.49
N ARG A 6 -27.14 13.69 21.14
CA ARG A 6 -27.58 13.52 19.74
C ARG A 6 -27.37 14.78 18.90
N ARG A 7 -27.71 15.95 19.43
CA ARG A 7 -27.56 17.22 18.72
C ARG A 7 -26.10 17.60 18.58
N PHE A 8 -25.27 17.32 19.59
CA PHE A 8 -23.81 17.47 19.56
C PHE A 8 -23.18 16.58 18.49
N ILE A 9 -23.50 15.28 18.48
CA ILE A 9 -22.98 14.32 17.46
C ILE A 9 -23.38 14.77 16.06
N LEU A 10 -24.66 15.11 15.84
CA LEU A 10 -25.13 15.57 14.53
C LEU A 10 -24.46 16.88 14.09
N SER A 11 -24.27 17.85 15.00
CA SER A 11 -23.58 19.10 14.66
C SER A 11 -22.08 18.90 14.40
N SER A 12 -21.42 18.02 15.15
CA SER A 12 -20.00 17.70 14.95
C SER A 12 -19.78 16.91 13.66
N ALA A 13 -20.67 15.96 13.34
CA ALA A 13 -20.64 15.23 12.08
C ALA A 13 -20.91 16.16 10.87
N ALA A 14 -21.87 17.09 10.99
CA ALA A 14 -22.14 18.06 9.94
C ALA A 14 -20.98 19.05 9.73
N ALA A 15 -20.38 19.55 10.82
CA ALA A 15 -19.23 20.44 10.74
C ALA A 15 -17.98 19.73 10.19
N GLY A 16 -17.66 18.54 10.70
CA GLY A 16 -16.56 17.72 10.22
C GLY A 16 -16.74 17.28 8.76
N GLY A 17 -17.95 16.86 8.39
CA GLY A 17 -18.33 16.53 7.02
C GLY A 17 -18.23 17.74 6.08
N GLY A 18 -18.67 18.92 6.51
CA GLY A 18 -18.56 20.17 5.74
C GLY A 18 -17.10 20.57 5.46
N VAL A 19 -16.20 20.40 6.44
CA VAL A 19 -14.76 20.63 6.25
C VAL A 19 -14.15 19.62 5.27
N LEU A 20 -14.52 18.33 5.37
CA LEU A 20 -14.05 17.30 4.44
C LEU A 20 -14.53 17.55 3.00
N ILE A 21 -15.80 17.94 2.82
CA ILE A 21 -16.36 18.30 1.51
C ILE A 21 -15.66 19.55 0.95
N GLY A 22 -15.46 20.58 1.78
CA GLY A 22 -14.75 21.80 1.38
C GLY A 22 -13.31 21.49 0.94
N TYR A 23 -12.59 20.70 1.72
CA TYR A 23 -11.23 20.23 1.38
C TYR A 23 -11.21 19.39 0.10
N ALA A 24 -12.18 18.49 -0.08
CA ALA A 24 -12.29 17.65 -1.27
C ALA A 24 -12.56 18.45 -2.55
N ALA A 25 -13.39 19.49 -2.47
CA ALA A 25 -13.74 20.33 -3.62
C ALA A 25 -12.59 21.27 -4.06
N THR A 26 -11.66 21.61 -3.16
CA THR A 26 -10.57 22.55 -3.45
C THR A 26 -9.24 21.90 -3.81
N ARG A 27 -9.06 20.60 -3.52
CA ARG A 27 -7.79 19.91 -3.78
C ARG A 27 -7.71 19.53 -5.27
N PRO A 28 -6.62 19.86 -5.99
CA PRO A 28 -6.39 19.34 -7.33
C PRO A 28 -6.50 17.82 -7.35
N SER A 29 -6.94 17.26 -8.47
CA SER A 29 -7.02 15.81 -8.61
C SER A 29 -5.64 15.16 -8.50
N ARG A 30 -5.63 13.90 -8.08
CA ARG A 30 -4.39 13.16 -7.77
C ARG A 30 -3.44 13.10 -8.98
N HIS A 31 -3.96 12.92 -10.19
CA HIS A 31 -3.13 12.88 -11.39
C HIS A 31 -2.46 14.24 -11.69
N ARG A 32 -3.15 15.38 -11.45
CA ARG A 32 -2.53 16.71 -11.60
C ARG A 32 -1.42 16.93 -10.59
N VAL A 33 -1.66 16.58 -9.33
CA VAL A 33 -0.62 16.65 -8.29
C VAL A 33 0.58 15.76 -8.67
N ALA A 34 0.35 14.57 -9.21
CA ALA A 34 1.43 13.69 -9.68
C ALA A 34 2.24 14.34 -10.81
N ASN A 35 1.58 14.93 -11.81
CA ASN A 35 2.26 15.67 -12.88
C ASN A 35 3.02 16.90 -12.35
N ASP A 36 2.47 17.64 -11.41
CA ASP A 36 3.10 18.86 -10.88
C ASP A 36 4.31 18.56 -9.98
N THR A 37 4.32 17.42 -9.29
CA THR A 37 5.28 17.15 -8.20
C THR A 37 6.24 15.99 -8.48
N LEU A 38 5.89 15.06 -9.36
CA LEU A 38 6.66 13.83 -9.60
C LEU A 38 7.12 13.68 -11.05
N ALA A 39 6.39 14.22 -12.03
CA ALA A 39 6.78 14.08 -13.43
C ALA A 39 8.10 14.81 -13.71
N GLN A 40 8.99 14.15 -14.45
CA GLN A 40 10.26 14.73 -14.89
C GLN A 40 10.33 14.76 -16.41
N GLY A 41 10.79 15.89 -16.98
CA GLY A 41 10.96 16.03 -18.43
C GLY A 41 9.65 15.85 -19.22
N GLU A 42 9.64 14.84 -20.10
CA GLU A 42 8.51 14.53 -21.00
C GLU A 42 7.58 13.45 -20.45
N GLU A 43 7.80 12.98 -19.21
CA GLU A 43 6.93 12.02 -18.57
C GLU A 43 5.54 12.60 -18.26
N ARG A 44 4.49 11.80 -18.43
CA ARG A 44 3.12 12.22 -18.13
C ARG A 44 2.35 11.17 -17.33
N PHE A 45 1.78 11.60 -16.21
CA PHE A 45 0.83 10.79 -15.45
C PHE A 45 -0.56 10.93 -16.07
N LEU A 46 -1.11 9.83 -16.58
CA LEU A 46 -2.51 9.76 -17.01
C LEU A 46 -3.40 9.53 -15.79
N THR A 47 -2.92 8.76 -14.82
CA THR A 47 -3.55 8.64 -13.49
C THR A 47 -2.46 8.74 -12.44
N SER A 48 -2.80 8.84 -11.16
CA SER A 48 -1.76 8.85 -10.11
C SER A 48 -0.90 7.57 -10.10
N PHE A 49 -1.42 6.45 -10.62
CA PHE A 49 -0.72 5.16 -10.64
C PHE A 49 -0.07 4.83 -11.99
N LEU A 50 -0.36 5.59 -13.05
CA LEU A 50 0.08 5.27 -14.40
C LEU A 50 0.73 6.46 -15.07
N LYS A 51 1.99 6.27 -15.41
CA LYS A 51 2.83 7.20 -16.16
C LYS A 51 3.15 6.58 -17.52
N ILE A 52 3.09 7.37 -18.58
CA ILE A 52 3.44 6.94 -19.94
C ILE A 52 4.54 7.86 -20.48
N GLU A 53 5.59 7.26 -21.04
CA GLU A 53 6.69 7.97 -21.68
C GLU A 53 6.45 8.15 -23.19
N PRO A 54 7.09 9.15 -23.84
CA PRO A 54 6.99 9.34 -25.29
C PRO A 54 7.48 8.14 -26.12
N ASP A 55 8.36 7.29 -25.57
CA ASP A 55 8.83 6.06 -26.21
C ASP A 55 7.86 4.87 -26.04
N ASN A 56 6.65 5.14 -25.54
CA ASN A 56 5.56 4.20 -25.31
C ASN A 56 5.72 3.27 -24.09
N LYS A 57 6.74 3.47 -23.24
CA LYS A 57 6.83 2.73 -21.97
C LYS A 57 5.71 3.11 -21.02
N VAL A 58 5.15 2.09 -20.38
CA VAL A 58 4.13 2.23 -19.34
C VAL A 58 4.77 1.97 -17.99
N ILE A 59 4.79 2.98 -17.13
CA ILE A 59 5.31 2.87 -15.77
C ILE A 59 4.14 2.81 -14.79
N VAL A 60 4.01 1.67 -14.13
CA VAL A 60 3.01 1.46 -13.08
C VAL A 60 3.62 1.75 -11.72
N TYR A 61 3.08 2.75 -11.03
CA TYR A 61 3.45 3.08 -9.66
C TYR A 61 2.72 2.14 -8.71
N VAL A 62 3.46 1.40 -7.89
CA VAL A 62 2.89 0.50 -6.88
C VAL A 62 3.17 1.04 -5.49
N ASN A 63 2.10 1.29 -4.74
CA ASN A 63 2.16 1.89 -3.40
C ASN A 63 2.24 0.86 -2.25
N HIS A 64 2.60 -0.39 -2.56
CA HIS A 64 2.79 -1.43 -1.56
C HIS A 64 4.23 -1.94 -1.56
N SER A 65 4.76 -2.25 -0.39
CA SER A 65 6.10 -2.79 -0.23
C SER A 65 6.18 -4.19 -0.81
N GLU A 66 7.22 -4.50 -1.58
CA GLU A 66 7.46 -5.85 -2.13
C GLU A 66 8.58 -6.58 -1.38
N MET A 67 8.23 -7.60 -0.61
CA MET A 67 9.15 -8.36 0.26
C MET A 67 9.17 -9.87 -0.05
N GLY A 68 8.61 -10.30 -1.19
CA GLY A 68 8.50 -11.72 -1.56
C GLY A 68 7.13 -12.12 -2.08
N GLN A 69 6.09 -11.36 -1.75
CA GLN A 69 4.70 -11.72 -2.01
C GLN A 69 4.23 -11.51 -3.46
N GLY A 70 4.97 -10.76 -4.29
CA GLY A 70 4.65 -10.55 -5.71
C GLY A 70 3.61 -9.47 -5.97
N SER A 71 3.45 -8.55 -5.02
CA SER A 71 2.53 -7.42 -5.09
C SER A 71 2.83 -6.48 -6.25
N HIS A 72 4.11 -6.15 -6.46
CA HIS A 72 4.53 -5.30 -7.59
C HIS A 72 4.09 -5.87 -8.93
N THR A 73 4.39 -7.14 -9.17
CA THR A 73 3.98 -7.84 -10.40
C THR A 73 2.46 -7.89 -10.51
N ALA A 74 1.76 -8.38 -9.49
CA ALA A 74 0.31 -8.60 -9.56
C ALA A 74 -0.48 -7.30 -9.77
N LEU A 75 -0.08 -6.21 -9.10
CA LEU A 75 -0.74 -4.91 -9.22
C LEU A 75 -0.46 -4.25 -10.57
N ALA A 76 0.79 -4.35 -11.06
CA ALA A 76 1.14 -3.89 -12.40
C ALA A 76 0.39 -4.65 -13.48
N MET A 77 0.23 -5.98 -13.35
CA MET A 77 -0.58 -6.77 -14.26
C MET A 77 -2.01 -6.25 -14.33
N MET A 78 -2.64 -5.91 -13.20
CA MET A 78 -4.02 -5.41 -13.18
C MET A 78 -4.17 -4.09 -13.94
N ALA A 79 -3.25 -3.15 -13.73
CA ALA A 79 -3.28 -1.87 -14.42
C ALA A 79 -2.95 -2.02 -15.93
N ALA A 80 -1.92 -2.81 -16.26
CA ALA A 80 -1.50 -3.05 -17.63
C ALA A 80 -2.55 -3.80 -18.46
N ASP A 81 -3.22 -4.79 -17.87
CA ASP A 81 -4.24 -5.57 -18.56
C ASP A 81 -5.48 -4.73 -18.86
N GLU A 82 -5.90 -3.90 -17.90
CA GLU A 82 -6.93 -2.89 -18.17
C GLU A 82 -6.44 -1.86 -19.17
N LEU A 83 -5.18 -1.48 -19.19
CA LEU A 83 -4.67 -0.52 -20.18
C LEU A 83 -4.52 -1.10 -21.60
N ASP A 84 -4.60 -2.43 -21.79
CA ASP A 84 -4.14 -3.09 -23.02
C ASP A 84 -2.68 -2.78 -23.37
N ALA A 85 -1.84 -2.63 -22.34
CA ALA A 85 -0.40 -2.44 -22.54
C ALA A 85 0.29 -3.76 -22.95
N ALA A 86 1.36 -3.66 -23.73
CA ALA A 86 2.27 -4.78 -23.94
C ALA A 86 3.09 -4.99 -22.65
N TRP A 87 3.11 -6.21 -22.09
CA TRP A 87 3.74 -6.46 -20.78
C TRP A 87 5.25 -6.21 -20.80
N GLU A 88 5.89 -6.49 -21.93
CA GLU A 88 7.30 -6.20 -22.20
C GLU A 88 7.67 -4.71 -22.11
N ASP A 89 6.70 -3.82 -22.32
CA ASP A 89 6.86 -2.37 -22.23
C ASP A 89 6.41 -1.80 -20.88
N VAL A 90 6.00 -2.67 -19.94
CA VAL A 90 5.57 -2.29 -18.59
C VAL A 90 6.73 -2.35 -17.62
N ALA A 91 7.01 -1.22 -16.98
CA ALA A 91 7.91 -1.11 -15.85
C ALA A 91 7.13 -0.86 -14.55
N VAL A 92 7.71 -1.27 -13.43
CA VAL A 92 7.12 -1.07 -12.09
C VAL A 92 8.04 -0.17 -11.27
N GLU A 93 7.47 0.88 -10.71
CA GLU A 93 8.15 1.79 -9.79
C GLU A 93 7.47 1.78 -8.42
N GLN A 94 8.28 1.77 -7.36
CA GLN A 94 7.76 1.94 -6.01
C GLN A 94 7.27 3.36 -5.84
N ALA A 95 5.98 3.52 -5.53
CA ALA A 95 5.42 4.83 -5.31
C ALA A 95 6.02 5.47 -4.04
N PRO A 96 6.29 6.79 -4.06
CA PRO A 96 6.86 7.49 -2.90
C PRO A 96 5.89 7.50 -1.72
N ALA A 97 6.46 7.58 -0.50
CA ALA A 97 5.72 7.63 0.76
C ALA A 97 5.06 8.99 1.00
N THR A 98 4.08 9.33 0.17
CA THR A 98 3.32 10.59 0.21
C THR A 98 1.83 10.31 0.24
N ASP A 99 1.03 11.28 0.71
CA ASP A 99 -0.42 11.15 0.76
C ASP A 99 -1.07 10.92 -0.62
N LEU A 100 -0.39 11.24 -1.72
CA LEU A 100 -0.85 10.96 -3.07
C LEU A 100 -1.14 9.46 -3.29
N TYR A 101 -0.41 8.59 -2.59
CA TYR A 101 -0.47 7.14 -2.71
C TYR A 101 -1.09 6.44 -1.49
N ALA A 102 -1.86 7.19 -0.70
CA ALA A 102 -2.60 6.63 0.42
C ALA A 102 -3.58 5.51 -0.03
N THR A 103 -3.73 4.50 0.81
CA THR A 103 -4.49 3.26 0.52
C THR A 103 -5.94 3.35 1.00
N GLY A 104 -6.67 4.36 0.53
CA GLY A 104 -8.08 4.56 0.91
C GLY A 104 -9.01 3.46 0.41
N ASP A 105 -8.67 2.84 -0.72
CA ASP A 105 -9.33 1.67 -1.30
C ASP A 105 -9.38 0.48 -0.32
N MET A 106 -8.32 0.26 0.47
CA MET A 106 -8.32 -0.80 1.49
C MET A 106 -9.35 -0.52 2.59
N ALA A 107 -9.54 0.75 2.98
CA ALA A 107 -10.54 1.12 3.98
C ALA A 107 -11.97 0.89 3.46
N VAL A 108 -12.24 1.15 2.18
CA VAL A 108 -13.53 0.81 1.55
C VAL A 108 -13.73 -0.69 1.50
N GLY A 109 -12.71 -1.44 1.05
CA GLY A 109 -12.76 -2.89 0.96
C GLY A 109 -13.03 -3.56 2.30
N PHE A 110 -12.29 -3.19 3.34
CA PHE A 110 -12.52 -3.71 4.69
C PHE A 110 -13.88 -3.30 5.25
N ALA A 111 -14.36 -2.08 4.98
CA ALA A 111 -15.70 -1.67 5.40
C ALA A 111 -16.81 -2.54 4.79
N GLY A 112 -16.58 -3.16 3.62
CA GLY A 112 -17.50 -4.13 3.04
C GLY A 112 -17.38 -5.55 3.62
N GLU A 113 -16.25 -5.89 4.24
CA GLU A 113 -16.04 -7.17 4.93
C GLU A 113 -16.53 -7.13 6.38
N PHE A 114 -16.39 -5.99 7.03
CA PHE A 114 -17.07 -5.71 8.28
C PHE A 114 -18.55 -5.45 7.98
N ASP A 115 -19.46 -5.94 8.83
CA ASP A 115 -20.91 -5.83 8.65
C ASP A 115 -21.42 -4.38 8.88
N VAL A 116 -20.83 -3.43 8.14
CA VAL A 116 -21.12 -2.01 8.22
C VAL A 116 -22.46 -1.75 7.52
N PRO A 117 -23.40 -1.04 8.17
CA PRO A 117 -24.70 -0.78 7.56
C PRO A 117 -24.59 -0.12 6.18
N ALA A 118 -25.25 -0.70 5.17
CA ALA A 118 -25.17 -0.28 3.78
C ALA A 118 -25.44 1.22 3.53
N PHE A 119 -26.27 1.86 4.36
CA PHE A 119 -26.55 3.30 4.25
C PHE A 119 -25.33 4.20 4.53
N LEU A 120 -24.27 3.67 5.16
CA LEU A 120 -23.01 4.37 5.42
C LEU A 120 -21.98 4.21 4.30
N MET A 121 -22.12 3.21 3.43
CA MET A 121 -21.14 2.92 2.38
C MET A 121 -20.85 4.11 1.45
N PRO A 122 -21.85 4.87 0.95
CA PRO A 122 -21.58 6.05 0.12
C PRO A 122 -20.74 7.11 0.83
N LEU A 123 -20.92 7.27 2.15
CA LEU A 123 -20.10 8.18 2.94
C LEU A 123 -18.67 7.66 3.09
N ILE A 124 -18.50 6.35 3.30
CA ILE A 124 -17.19 5.70 3.40
C ILE A 124 -16.45 5.82 2.07
N GLU A 125 -17.08 5.47 0.95
CA GLU A 125 -16.51 5.60 -0.40
C GLU A 125 -16.06 7.04 -0.68
N ALA A 126 -16.88 8.04 -0.33
CA ALA A 126 -16.56 9.44 -0.53
C ALA A 126 -15.43 9.97 0.38
N SER A 127 -15.20 9.35 1.54
CA SER A 127 -14.31 9.89 2.59
C SER A 127 -13.06 9.07 2.86
N ALA A 128 -13.05 7.77 2.55
CA ALA A 128 -11.98 6.82 2.90
C ALA A 128 -10.62 7.25 2.36
N MET A 129 -10.57 7.63 1.08
CA MET A 129 -9.35 8.17 0.47
C MET A 129 -8.88 9.42 1.20
N LYS A 130 -9.77 10.35 1.55
CA LYS A 130 -9.38 11.59 2.24
C LYS A 130 -8.87 11.35 3.65
N ILE A 131 -9.51 10.45 4.40
CA ILE A 131 -9.03 10.06 5.74
C ILE A 131 -7.65 9.42 5.63
N ALA A 132 -7.45 8.53 4.66
CA ALA A 132 -6.16 7.91 4.41
C ALA A 132 -5.07 8.93 4.03
N GLN A 133 -5.42 9.93 3.20
CA GLN A 133 -4.52 11.03 2.84
C GLN A 133 -4.13 11.87 4.06
N ILE A 134 -5.10 12.26 4.89
CA ILE A 134 -4.84 13.05 6.11
C ILE A 134 -3.94 12.28 7.08
N GLY A 135 -4.11 10.97 7.18
CA GLY A 135 -3.28 10.11 8.02
C GLY A 135 -1.95 9.66 7.41
N ASN A 136 -1.64 10.04 6.16
CA ASN A 136 -0.51 9.48 5.38
C ASN A 136 -0.48 7.94 5.40
N LEU A 137 -1.66 7.31 5.29
CA LEU A 137 -1.80 5.87 5.44
C LEU A 137 -1.46 5.17 4.13
N GLN A 138 -0.29 4.54 4.08
CA GLN A 138 0.15 3.65 3.01
C GLN A 138 0.46 2.28 3.60
N THR A 139 -0.52 1.38 3.55
CA THR A 139 -0.48 0.10 4.27
C THR A 139 -0.29 -1.07 3.32
N THR A 140 0.48 -2.09 3.72
CA THR A 140 0.60 -3.37 3.00
C THR A 140 0.23 -4.50 3.95
N GLY A 141 -0.70 -5.38 3.56
CA GLY A 141 -1.04 -6.54 4.40
C GLY A 141 -2.30 -7.31 3.98
N GLY A 142 -2.46 -8.50 4.58
CA GLY A 142 -3.72 -9.29 4.61
C GLY A 142 -4.34 -9.65 3.26
N SER A 143 -3.54 -9.80 2.19
CA SER A 143 -4.01 -9.90 0.79
C SER A 143 -4.86 -8.72 0.29
N ALA A 144 -5.20 -7.78 1.17
CA ALA A 144 -6.02 -6.60 0.92
C ALA A 144 -5.36 -5.64 -0.07
N SER A 145 -4.02 -5.59 -0.11
CA SER A 145 -3.30 -4.88 -1.18
C SER A 145 -3.69 -5.38 -2.57
N ILE A 146 -3.85 -6.70 -2.77
CA ILE A 146 -4.25 -7.25 -4.06
C ILE A 146 -5.77 -7.12 -4.26
N ARG A 147 -6.55 -7.50 -3.25
CA ARG A 147 -8.02 -7.55 -3.35
C ARG A 147 -8.66 -6.18 -3.50
N PHE A 148 -8.15 -5.16 -2.78
CA PHE A 148 -8.74 -3.83 -2.76
C PHE A 148 -7.95 -2.85 -3.61
N THR A 149 -6.65 -2.69 -3.38
CA THR A 149 -5.85 -1.75 -4.19
C THR A 149 -5.74 -2.20 -5.62
N GLY A 150 -5.61 -3.51 -5.84
CA GLY A 150 -5.66 -4.09 -7.18
C GLY A 150 -7.00 -3.85 -7.88
N GLN A 151 -8.12 -4.26 -7.28
CA GLN A 151 -9.43 -4.19 -7.94
C GLN A 151 -9.99 -2.76 -8.03
N MET A 152 -9.83 -1.97 -6.97
CA MET A 152 -10.47 -0.65 -6.84
C MET A 152 -9.51 0.50 -7.18
N GLY A 153 -8.21 0.24 -7.24
CA GLY A 153 -7.18 1.22 -7.59
C GLY A 153 -6.58 0.95 -8.97
N MET A 154 -5.83 -0.15 -9.11
CA MET A 154 -5.04 -0.44 -10.31
C MET A 154 -5.89 -0.69 -11.54
N ARG A 155 -6.96 -1.49 -11.41
CA ARG A 155 -7.86 -1.74 -12.54
C ARG A 155 -8.58 -0.48 -13.01
N VAL A 156 -9.07 0.31 -12.06
CA VAL A 156 -9.71 1.60 -12.32
C VAL A 156 -8.73 2.55 -13.01
N ALA A 157 -7.49 2.63 -12.54
CA ALA A 157 -6.45 3.44 -13.16
C ALA A 157 -6.18 3.02 -14.62
N GLY A 158 -6.00 1.72 -14.88
CA GLY A 158 -5.77 1.20 -16.24
C GLY A 158 -6.94 1.48 -17.19
N ALA A 159 -8.17 1.25 -16.74
CA ALA A 159 -9.36 1.48 -17.54
C ALA A 159 -9.61 2.96 -17.82
N ALA A 160 -9.38 3.84 -16.83
CA ALA A 160 -9.48 5.28 -16.99
C ALA A 160 -8.46 5.79 -18.02
N ALA A 161 -7.19 5.37 -17.90
CA ALA A 161 -6.14 5.72 -18.86
C ALA A 161 -6.49 5.24 -20.27
N ARG A 162 -6.98 4.00 -20.43
CA ARG A 162 -7.44 3.45 -21.72
C ARG A 162 -8.54 4.32 -22.35
N GLN A 163 -9.53 4.73 -21.57
CA GLN A 163 -10.61 5.60 -22.06
C GLN A 163 -10.11 6.99 -22.48
N MET A 164 -9.21 7.59 -21.70
CA MET A 164 -8.60 8.89 -22.03
C MET A 164 -7.80 8.81 -23.34
N LEU A 165 -7.02 7.76 -23.53
CA LEU A 165 -6.25 7.52 -24.76
C LEU A 165 -7.17 7.34 -25.98
N ILE A 166 -8.23 6.54 -25.85
CA ILE A 166 -9.25 6.37 -26.90
C ILE A 166 -9.90 7.71 -27.24
N GLN A 167 -10.24 8.51 -26.23
CA GLN A 167 -10.83 9.83 -26.44
C GLN A 167 -9.89 10.71 -27.27
N CYS A 168 -8.63 10.87 -26.86
CA CYS A 168 -7.66 11.70 -27.58
C CYS A 168 -7.45 11.25 -29.03
N ALA A 169 -7.30 9.94 -29.27
CA ALA A 169 -7.14 9.42 -30.63
C ALA A 169 -8.38 9.67 -31.49
N SER A 170 -9.57 9.42 -30.94
CA SER A 170 -10.84 9.61 -31.66
C SER A 170 -11.07 11.08 -32.04
N GLU A 171 -10.70 12.00 -31.15
CA GLU A 171 -10.75 13.45 -31.41
C GLU A 171 -9.74 13.86 -32.49
N GLN A 172 -8.51 13.34 -32.45
CA GLN A 172 -7.48 13.61 -33.44
C GLN A 172 -7.86 13.10 -34.84
N TRP A 173 -8.54 11.96 -34.93
CA TRP A 173 -9.02 11.40 -36.19
C TRP A 173 -10.40 11.91 -36.62
N ALA A 174 -11.09 12.64 -35.75
CA ALA A 174 -12.48 13.08 -35.94
C ALA A 174 -13.44 11.90 -36.23
N VAL A 175 -13.28 10.79 -35.50
CA VAL A 175 -14.12 9.58 -35.59
C VAL A 175 -14.81 9.29 -34.25
N PRO A 176 -15.92 8.53 -34.22
CA PRO A 176 -16.53 8.10 -32.96
C PRO A 176 -15.57 7.23 -32.13
N ALA A 177 -15.48 7.48 -30.82
CA ALA A 177 -14.67 6.67 -29.89
C ALA A 177 -15.02 5.18 -29.91
N SER A 178 -16.27 4.83 -30.21
CA SER A 178 -16.74 3.44 -30.35
C SER A 178 -16.14 2.69 -31.54
N GLU A 179 -15.55 3.41 -32.50
CA GLU A 179 -14.85 2.82 -33.65
C GLU A 179 -13.36 2.56 -33.36
N CYS A 180 -12.85 3.03 -32.22
CA CYS A 180 -11.48 2.86 -31.79
C CYS A 180 -11.34 1.65 -30.85
N THR A 181 -10.23 0.91 -30.99
CA THR A 181 -9.87 -0.22 -30.13
C THR A 181 -8.46 -0.07 -29.61
N THR A 182 -8.13 -0.75 -28.51
CA THR A 182 -6.78 -0.75 -27.92
C THR A 182 -6.15 -2.13 -27.96
N ALA A 183 -4.85 -2.18 -28.24
CA ALA A 183 -4.05 -3.39 -28.15
C ALA A 183 -2.56 -3.05 -28.10
N LEU A 184 -1.82 -3.75 -27.23
CA LEU A 184 -0.36 -3.73 -27.15
C LEU A 184 0.26 -2.33 -27.05
N GLY A 185 -0.36 -1.41 -26.32
CA GLY A 185 0.17 -0.05 -26.16
C GLY A 185 -0.23 0.93 -27.28
N TYR A 186 -1.25 0.62 -28.07
CA TYR A 186 -1.72 1.46 -29.18
C TYR A 186 -3.25 1.61 -29.17
N VAL A 187 -3.72 2.78 -29.60
CA VAL A 187 -5.10 2.99 -30.04
C VAL A 187 -5.16 2.81 -31.56
N GLN A 188 -6.18 2.11 -32.04
CA GLN A 188 -6.34 1.73 -33.45
C GLN A 188 -7.74 2.07 -33.94
N HIS A 189 -7.86 2.57 -35.17
CA HIS A 189 -9.14 2.76 -35.85
C HIS A 189 -9.25 1.82 -37.04
N ASN A 190 -9.92 0.68 -36.82
CA ASN A 190 -9.93 -0.47 -37.75
C ASN A 190 -10.45 -0.14 -39.16
N ALA A 191 -11.43 0.77 -39.28
CA ALA A 191 -12.00 1.12 -40.58
C ALA A 191 -11.01 1.88 -41.48
N SER A 192 -10.11 2.68 -40.88
CA SER A 192 -9.10 3.47 -41.59
C SER A 192 -7.71 2.82 -41.62
N GLY A 193 -7.43 1.90 -40.69
CA GLY A 193 -6.10 1.34 -40.47
C GLY A 193 -5.13 2.29 -39.74
N GLN A 194 -5.61 3.44 -39.23
CA GLN A 194 -4.78 4.36 -38.44
C GLN A 194 -4.48 3.77 -37.05
N SER A 195 -3.29 4.09 -36.55
CA SER A 195 -2.80 3.68 -35.23
C SER A 195 -1.97 4.81 -34.63
N LEU A 196 -2.12 5.03 -33.32
CA LEU A 196 -1.30 5.94 -32.52
C LEU A 196 -0.83 5.18 -31.28
N SER A 197 0.45 5.32 -30.95
CA SER A 197 1.00 4.79 -29.71
C SER A 197 0.43 5.56 -28.51
N TYR A 198 0.44 4.94 -27.33
CA TYR A 198 0.07 5.65 -26.11
C TYR A 198 1.02 6.79 -25.80
N GLY A 199 2.31 6.65 -26.11
CA GLY A 199 3.31 7.71 -25.98
C GLY A 199 2.96 8.96 -26.79
N GLU A 200 2.50 8.81 -28.04
CA GLU A 200 2.06 9.94 -28.89
C GLU A 200 0.82 10.66 -28.32
N LEU A 201 -0.01 9.94 -27.56
CA LEU A 201 -1.25 10.46 -26.99
C LEU A 201 -1.08 10.94 -25.54
N ALA A 202 0.05 10.63 -24.88
CA ALA A 202 0.22 10.78 -23.43
C ALA A 202 0.07 12.23 -22.96
N ASP A 203 0.64 13.19 -23.69
CA ASP A 203 0.53 14.62 -23.40
C ASP A 203 -0.92 15.11 -23.42
N ALA A 204 -1.68 14.74 -24.46
CA ALA A 204 -3.07 15.12 -24.61
C ALA A 204 -3.95 14.43 -23.55
N ALA A 205 -3.70 13.14 -23.31
CA ALA A 205 -4.44 12.36 -22.33
C ALA A 205 -4.23 12.90 -20.91
N ALA A 206 -3.01 13.28 -20.54
CA ALA A 206 -2.71 13.84 -19.21
C ALA A 206 -3.37 15.19 -18.92
N ALA A 207 -3.86 15.89 -19.96
CA ALA A 207 -4.67 17.11 -19.78
C ALA A 207 -6.14 16.83 -19.46
N LEU A 208 -6.61 15.59 -19.67
CA LEU A 208 -7.97 15.16 -19.34
C LEU A 208 -8.08 14.76 -17.87
N GLU A 209 -9.27 14.95 -17.30
CA GLU A 209 -9.56 14.41 -15.97
C GLU A 209 -9.91 12.91 -16.09
N PRO A 210 -9.25 12.02 -15.33
CA PRO A 210 -9.58 10.60 -15.32
C PRO A 210 -11.06 10.37 -14.99
N PRO A 211 -11.78 9.55 -15.78
CA PRO A 211 -13.15 9.17 -15.47
C PRO A 211 -13.25 8.56 -14.07
N ALA A 212 -14.24 9.01 -13.28
CA ALA A 212 -14.45 8.50 -11.92
C ALA A 212 -14.96 7.05 -11.92
N GLU A 213 -15.72 6.66 -12.94
CA GLU A 213 -16.32 5.34 -13.11
C GLU A 213 -15.99 4.79 -14.52
N PRO A 214 -14.73 4.43 -14.78
CA PRO A 214 -14.35 3.87 -16.07
C PRO A 214 -14.93 2.46 -16.24
N VAL A 215 -15.19 2.07 -17.49
CA VAL A 215 -15.68 0.72 -17.80
C VAL A 215 -14.53 -0.27 -17.65
N LEU A 216 -14.62 -1.15 -16.66
CA LEU A 216 -13.64 -2.21 -16.43
C LEU A 216 -13.85 -3.38 -17.39
N LYS A 217 -12.77 -4.10 -17.69
CA LYS A 217 -12.85 -5.35 -18.45
C LYS A 217 -13.50 -6.47 -17.65
N ASP A 218 -14.16 -7.38 -18.34
CA ASP A 218 -14.54 -8.68 -17.79
C ASP A 218 -13.38 -9.66 -17.87
N ARG A 219 -13.44 -10.71 -17.02
CA ARG A 219 -12.39 -11.74 -16.94
C ARG A 219 -12.09 -12.41 -18.28
N SER A 220 -13.07 -12.50 -19.19
CA SER A 220 -12.89 -13.07 -20.53
C SER A 220 -12.04 -12.20 -21.46
N GLN A 221 -11.84 -10.92 -21.12
CA GLN A 221 -11.06 -9.95 -21.90
C GLN A 221 -9.63 -9.79 -21.37
N PHE A 222 -9.27 -10.50 -20.30
CA PHE A 222 -7.96 -10.40 -19.68
C PHE A 222 -6.89 -11.08 -20.55
N ASN A 223 -5.87 -10.32 -20.89
CA ASN A 223 -4.72 -10.72 -21.68
C ASN A 223 -3.47 -10.95 -20.83
N ILE A 224 -3.41 -10.39 -19.62
CA ILE A 224 -2.27 -10.51 -18.71
C ILE A 224 -2.70 -11.13 -17.38
N MET A 225 -3.78 -10.64 -16.76
CA MET A 225 -4.26 -11.13 -15.47
C MET A 225 -4.59 -12.63 -15.50
N GLY A 226 -4.16 -13.36 -14.48
CA GLY A 226 -4.38 -14.81 -14.36
C GLY A 226 -3.41 -15.67 -15.17
N LYS A 227 -2.47 -15.07 -15.90
CA LYS A 227 -1.39 -15.80 -16.59
C LYS A 227 -0.14 -15.90 -15.72
N ALA A 228 0.58 -17.01 -15.85
CA ALA A 228 1.88 -17.22 -15.22
C ALA A 228 2.97 -16.48 -16.01
N ILE A 229 3.20 -15.21 -15.67
CA ILE A 229 4.28 -14.39 -16.25
C ILE A 229 5.44 -14.24 -15.28
N SER A 230 6.64 -13.98 -15.80
CA SER A 230 7.82 -13.74 -14.98
C SER A 230 7.64 -12.50 -14.11
N ARG A 231 7.89 -12.67 -12.82
CA ARG A 231 7.79 -11.59 -11.84
C ARG A 231 8.94 -10.60 -11.97
N VAL A 232 8.60 -9.31 -11.97
CA VAL A 232 9.58 -8.21 -12.10
C VAL A 232 10.53 -8.13 -10.90
N ASP A 233 10.10 -8.64 -9.75
CA ASP A 233 10.85 -8.57 -8.50
C ASP A 233 11.85 -9.73 -8.30
N ILE A 234 11.78 -10.80 -9.12
CA ILE A 234 12.64 -11.98 -8.96
C ILE A 234 14.12 -11.71 -9.27
N PRO A 235 14.49 -11.05 -10.40
CA PRO A 235 15.90 -10.90 -10.77
C PRO A 235 16.76 -10.30 -9.66
N ALA A 236 16.32 -9.17 -9.10
CA ALA A 236 17.02 -8.47 -8.02
C ALA A 236 17.15 -9.30 -6.73
N LYS A 237 16.19 -10.20 -6.48
CA LYS A 237 16.22 -11.11 -5.32
C LYS A 237 17.18 -12.27 -5.52
N VAL A 238 17.34 -12.72 -6.76
CA VAL A 238 18.24 -13.84 -7.11
C VAL A 238 19.69 -13.39 -7.15
N ASP A 239 19.97 -12.19 -7.67
CA ASP A 239 21.34 -11.66 -7.75
C ASP A 239 21.79 -10.87 -6.51
N GLY A 240 20.88 -10.62 -5.55
CA GLY A 240 21.16 -9.92 -4.30
C GLY A 240 21.21 -8.39 -4.41
N SER A 241 20.78 -7.81 -5.54
CA SER A 241 20.65 -6.36 -5.72
C SER A 241 19.38 -5.76 -5.09
N ALA A 242 18.41 -6.59 -4.70
CA ALA A 242 17.21 -6.16 -3.99
C ALA A 242 17.57 -5.51 -2.64
N PHE A 243 17.05 -4.30 -2.41
CA PHE A 243 17.34 -3.51 -1.22
C PHE A 243 16.25 -3.69 -0.16
N TYR A 244 16.62 -4.17 1.02
CA TYR A 244 15.74 -4.35 2.16
C TYR A 244 16.04 -3.35 3.26
N GLY A 245 15.15 -3.26 4.26
CA GLY A 245 15.34 -2.36 5.40
C GLY A 245 16.66 -2.58 6.16
N LEU A 246 17.18 -3.81 6.19
CA LEU A 246 18.49 -4.11 6.80
C LEU A 246 19.69 -3.61 5.99
N ASP A 247 19.51 -3.37 4.68
CA ASP A 247 20.58 -2.91 3.80
C ASP A 247 20.78 -1.38 3.90
N TYR A 248 19.79 -0.68 4.47
CA TYR A 248 19.87 0.75 4.71
C TYR A 248 21.00 1.11 5.67
N LYS A 249 21.87 2.03 5.23
CA LYS A 249 23.02 2.52 5.99
C LYS A 249 23.21 4.02 5.75
N THR A 250 23.62 4.72 6.79
CA THR A 250 24.09 6.11 6.74
C THR A 250 25.44 6.21 7.47
N ASP A 251 26.24 7.22 7.15
CA ASP A 251 27.60 7.36 7.70
C ASP A 251 27.60 7.48 9.24
N ASP A 252 26.57 8.10 9.80
CA ASP A 252 26.40 8.32 11.24
C ASP A 252 25.39 7.35 11.90
N MET A 253 25.09 6.22 11.25
CA MET A 253 24.12 5.25 11.76
C MET A 253 24.60 4.59 13.06
N LEU A 254 23.75 4.62 14.09
CA LEU A 254 23.91 3.83 15.30
C LEU A 254 23.02 2.58 15.27
N PHE A 255 23.44 1.55 15.99
CA PHE A 255 22.75 0.27 16.08
C PHE A 255 22.29 0.03 17.51
N ALA A 256 21.03 -0.40 17.67
CA ALA A 256 20.49 -0.80 18.95
C ALA A 256 20.35 -2.33 19.03
N ALA A 257 20.81 -2.92 20.14
CA ALA A 257 20.46 -4.27 20.53
C ALA A 257 19.52 -4.19 21.73
N ILE A 258 18.37 -4.87 21.65
CA ILE A 258 17.31 -4.80 22.65
C ILE A 258 17.17 -6.13 23.39
N ARG A 259 16.92 -6.05 24.71
CA ARG A 259 16.42 -7.13 25.55
C ARG A 259 15.01 -6.77 25.97
N LEU A 260 14.04 -7.51 25.45
CA LEU A 260 12.63 -7.40 25.83
C LEU A 260 12.38 -8.15 27.14
N ALA A 261 11.33 -7.76 27.85
CA ALA A 261 10.78 -8.51 28.95
C ALA A 261 10.46 -9.95 28.49
N PRO A 262 10.77 -10.96 29.31
CA PRO A 262 10.60 -12.36 28.91
C PRO A 262 9.12 -12.76 28.80
N VAL A 263 8.23 -12.07 29.53
CA VAL A 263 6.79 -12.34 29.54
C VAL A 263 6.05 -11.10 29.04
N PHE A 264 5.11 -11.31 28.12
CA PHE A 264 4.32 -10.22 27.56
C PHE A 264 3.52 -9.49 28.64
N GLY A 265 3.61 -8.15 28.64
CA GLY A 265 2.90 -7.29 29.60
C GLY A 265 3.64 -7.04 30.92
N THR A 266 4.78 -7.70 31.18
CA THR A 266 5.61 -7.36 32.34
C THR A 266 6.53 -6.19 32.06
N LYS A 267 6.91 -5.45 33.12
CA LYS A 267 7.73 -4.24 33.01
C LYS A 267 9.17 -4.46 33.42
N LEU A 268 10.03 -3.56 32.96
CA LEU A 268 11.40 -3.43 33.43
C LEU A 268 11.40 -2.79 34.83
N VAL A 269 12.00 -3.49 35.80
CA VAL A 269 12.07 -3.04 37.21
C VAL A 269 13.38 -2.32 37.49
N SER A 270 14.50 -2.89 37.05
CA SER A 270 15.82 -2.33 37.32
C SER A 270 16.83 -2.66 36.23
N VAL A 271 17.82 -1.76 36.06
CA VAL A 271 18.92 -1.90 35.11
C VAL A 271 20.25 -1.51 35.78
N ASP A 272 21.25 -2.40 35.67
CA ASP A 272 22.67 -2.08 35.89
C ASP A 272 23.42 -2.22 34.56
N ALA A 273 23.73 -1.07 33.97
CA ALA A 273 24.44 -0.94 32.70
C ALA A 273 25.90 -0.50 32.85
N SER A 274 26.44 -0.47 34.08
CA SER A 274 27.74 0.13 34.39
C SER A 274 28.90 -0.48 33.59
N GLU A 275 28.90 -1.80 33.39
CA GLU A 275 29.91 -2.50 32.61
C GLU A 275 29.72 -2.33 31.10
N ALA A 276 28.47 -2.25 30.64
CA ALA A 276 28.14 -2.03 29.23
C ALA A 276 28.63 -0.65 28.76
N LEU A 277 28.42 0.40 29.56
CA LEU A 277 28.81 1.78 29.26
C LEU A 277 30.32 2.00 29.15
N LYS A 278 31.14 1.12 29.76
CA LYS A 278 32.61 1.16 29.65
C LYS A 278 33.12 0.59 28.32
N ARG A 279 32.27 -0.09 27.54
CA ARG A 279 32.70 -0.76 26.30
C ARG A 279 32.88 0.26 25.18
N ARG A 280 33.97 0.11 24.44
CA ARG A 280 34.27 0.93 23.25
C ARG A 280 33.09 0.92 22.27
N GLY A 281 32.71 2.09 21.80
CA GLY A 281 31.68 2.28 20.77
C GLY A 281 30.25 2.27 21.31
N VAL A 282 30.04 1.97 22.59
CA VAL A 282 28.73 2.13 23.25
C VAL A 282 28.47 3.61 23.47
N GLN A 283 27.31 4.07 23.00
CA GLN A 283 26.90 5.47 23.06
C GLN A 283 25.85 5.70 24.17
N ARG A 284 24.94 4.73 24.35
CA ARG A 284 23.84 4.86 25.30
C ARG A 284 23.29 3.51 25.72
N VAL A 285 22.71 3.46 26.93
CA VAL A 285 21.74 2.44 27.32
C VAL A 285 20.40 3.16 27.55
N ILE A 286 19.33 2.63 26.96
CA ILE A 286 17.99 3.21 26.99
C ILE A 286 17.08 2.22 27.70
N GLU A 287 16.46 2.68 28.77
CA GLU A 287 15.41 1.96 29.49
C GLU A 287 14.06 2.35 28.88
N LEU A 288 13.25 1.33 28.58
CA LEU A 288 11.88 1.43 28.09
C LEU A 288 10.96 0.72 29.10
N GLU A 289 9.65 0.83 28.90
CA GLU A 289 8.67 0.27 29.85
C GLU A 289 8.85 -1.24 30.07
N ASP A 290 9.11 -1.99 29.02
CA ASP A 290 9.18 -3.45 29.01
C ASP A 290 10.54 -3.96 28.53
N SER A 291 11.55 -3.10 28.40
CA SER A 291 12.77 -3.47 27.70
C SER A 291 13.96 -2.55 27.96
N VAL A 292 15.16 -3.04 27.71
CA VAL A 292 16.39 -2.24 27.71
C VAL A 292 17.11 -2.38 26.38
N ALA A 293 17.60 -1.28 25.83
CA ALA A 293 18.36 -1.24 24.59
C ALA A 293 19.76 -0.66 24.80
N VAL A 294 20.79 -1.32 24.26
CA VAL A 294 22.13 -0.77 24.17
C VAL A 294 22.37 -0.25 22.76
N VAL A 295 22.76 1.02 22.66
CA VAL A 295 23.04 1.71 21.40
C VAL A 295 24.55 1.85 21.23
N ALA A 296 25.08 1.44 20.07
CA ALA A 296 26.50 1.55 19.74
C ALA A 296 26.72 1.93 18.26
N ASP A 297 27.95 2.30 17.93
CA ASP A 297 28.40 2.59 16.55
C ASP A 297 28.47 1.34 15.64
N ASN A 298 28.15 0.17 16.18
CA ASN A 298 28.13 -1.09 15.43
C ASN A 298 27.21 -2.11 16.11
N TYR A 299 26.46 -2.89 15.32
CA TYR A 299 25.52 -3.90 15.82
C TYR A 299 26.19 -4.93 16.75
N TRP A 300 27.35 -5.47 16.39
CA TRP A 300 28.03 -6.48 17.21
C TRP A 300 28.43 -5.91 18.56
N ARG A 301 28.90 -4.65 18.61
CA ARG A 301 29.24 -3.98 19.87
C ARG A 301 28.01 -3.73 20.74
N ALA A 302 26.90 -3.28 20.15
CA ALA A 302 25.63 -3.14 20.85
C ALA A 302 25.19 -4.48 21.47
N LYS A 303 25.22 -5.56 20.68
CA LYS A 303 24.83 -6.91 21.11
C LYS A 303 25.70 -7.46 22.23
N GLU A 304 27.03 -7.34 22.12
CA GLU A 304 27.95 -7.80 23.18
C GLU A 304 27.82 -6.97 24.46
N ALA A 305 27.66 -5.65 24.33
CA ALA A 305 27.47 -4.78 25.48
C ALA A 305 26.14 -5.05 26.19
N LEU A 306 25.06 -5.34 25.45
CA LEU A 306 23.77 -5.73 26.01
C LEU A 306 23.88 -6.96 26.92
N ARG A 307 24.76 -7.92 26.63
CA ARG A 307 24.98 -9.11 27.50
C ARG A 307 25.55 -8.75 28.89
N LEU A 308 26.20 -7.60 29.01
CA LEU A 308 26.76 -7.11 30.28
C LEU A 308 25.73 -6.35 31.12
N VAL A 309 24.62 -5.94 30.51
CA VAL A 309 23.54 -5.26 31.23
C VAL A 309 22.81 -6.27 32.10
N LYS A 310 22.75 -6.01 33.40
CA LYS A 310 21.93 -6.79 34.33
C LYS A 310 20.56 -6.12 34.41
N THR A 311 19.51 -6.92 34.36
CA THR A 311 18.12 -6.45 34.32
C THR A 311 17.27 -7.28 35.25
N GLU A 312 16.34 -6.64 35.93
CA GLU A 312 15.22 -7.31 36.60
C GLU A 312 13.93 -6.89 35.91
N PHE A 313 13.06 -7.85 35.67
CA PHE A 313 11.71 -7.64 35.13
C PHE A 313 10.69 -8.03 36.20
N GLU A 314 9.48 -7.49 36.08
CA GLU A 314 8.37 -7.90 36.95
C GLU A 314 8.10 -9.39 36.77
N SER A 315 7.83 -10.07 37.90
CA SER A 315 7.36 -11.46 37.89
C SER A 315 5.94 -11.55 37.36
N SER A 316 5.61 -12.66 36.70
CA SER A 316 4.28 -12.96 36.20
C SER A 316 3.87 -14.37 36.59
N ASP A 317 2.56 -14.59 36.71
CA ASP A 317 1.99 -15.94 36.78
C ASP A 317 2.32 -16.78 35.53
N ASN A 318 2.75 -16.12 34.44
CA ASN A 318 3.14 -16.79 33.20
C ASN A 318 4.64 -17.05 33.06
N ASP A 319 5.47 -16.77 34.09
CA ASP A 319 6.93 -16.93 34.02
C ASP A 319 7.36 -18.37 33.71
N ASP A 320 6.56 -19.34 34.15
CA ASP A 320 6.83 -20.78 33.99
C ASP A 320 6.00 -21.44 32.89
N ILE A 321 5.20 -20.67 32.13
CA ILE A 321 4.35 -21.23 31.05
C ILE A 321 5.22 -21.69 29.89
N SER A 322 5.10 -22.98 29.56
CA SER A 322 5.82 -23.61 28.46
C SER A 322 4.94 -23.76 27.20
N SER A 323 5.57 -24.05 26.07
CA SER A 323 4.85 -24.44 24.86
C SER A 323 3.98 -25.69 25.06
N ALA A 324 4.34 -26.57 26.01
CA ALA A 324 3.55 -27.76 26.32
C ALA A 324 2.26 -27.40 27.09
N ASP A 325 2.32 -26.42 28.00
CA ASP A 325 1.14 -25.94 28.72
C ASP A 325 0.15 -25.26 27.76
N ILE A 326 0.66 -24.44 26.84
CA ILE A 326 -0.15 -23.79 25.79
C ILE A 326 -0.79 -24.84 24.87
N ALA A 327 -0.04 -25.86 24.45
CA ALA A 327 -0.57 -26.94 23.61
C ALA A 327 -1.67 -27.73 24.34
N ALA A 328 -1.42 -28.11 25.59
CA ALA A 328 -2.42 -28.81 26.41
C ALA A 328 -3.68 -27.96 26.65
N GLN A 329 -3.53 -26.64 26.77
CA GLN A 329 -4.67 -25.73 26.83
C GLN A 329 -5.47 -25.74 25.52
N PHE A 330 -4.82 -25.64 24.35
CA PHE A 330 -5.52 -25.72 23.08
C PHE A 330 -6.27 -27.05 22.89
N ASP A 331 -5.64 -28.17 23.26
CA ASP A 331 -6.27 -29.49 23.19
C ASP A 331 -7.51 -29.55 24.10
N ALA A 332 -7.39 -29.08 25.35
CA ALA A 332 -8.51 -29.04 26.29
C ALA A 332 -9.63 -28.11 25.82
N GLU A 333 -9.31 -26.95 25.24
CA GLU A 333 -10.29 -26.01 24.71
C GLU A 333 -11.03 -26.61 23.50
N LEU A 334 -10.33 -27.28 22.58
CA LEU A 334 -10.91 -27.99 21.44
C LEU A 334 -11.80 -29.17 21.86
N GLU A 335 -11.46 -29.87 22.93
CA GLU A 335 -12.28 -30.95 23.50
C GLU A 335 -13.50 -30.42 24.26
N SER A 336 -13.40 -29.22 24.85
CA SER A 336 -14.45 -28.60 25.66
C SER A 336 -15.44 -27.75 24.86
N SER A 337 -15.01 -27.18 23.72
CA SER A 337 -15.88 -26.52 22.77
C SER A 337 -16.62 -27.58 21.96
N GLY A 338 -17.90 -27.36 21.66
CA GLY A 338 -18.64 -28.19 20.71
C GLY A 338 -18.10 -27.94 19.31
N GLY A 339 -16.91 -28.47 18.98
CA GLY A 339 -16.18 -28.25 17.72
C GLY A 339 -16.92 -28.60 16.42
N SER A 340 -18.20 -28.98 16.51
CA SER A 340 -19.13 -29.05 15.40
C SER A 340 -19.64 -27.69 14.92
N GLU A 341 -19.70 -26.64 15.76
CA GLU A 341 -20.23 -25.33 15.34
C GLU A 341 -19.25 -24.53 14.46
N ASP A 342 -17.94 -24.64 14.69
CA ASP A 342 -16.93 -23.90 13.93
C ASP A 342 -16.69 -24.46 12.50
N PHE A 343 -17.09 -25.72 12.24
CA PHE A 343 -16.96 -26.35 10.91
C PHE A 343 -18.08 -25.95 9.94
N GLU A 344 -19.25 -25.51 10.44
CA GLU A 344 -20.40 -25.12 9.58
C GLU A 344 -20.36 -23.68 9.07
N LEU A 345 -19.45 -22.84 9.59
CA LEU A 345 -19.30 -21.43 9.20
C LEU A 345 -18.18 -21.18 8.15
N GLY A 346 -17.53 -22.24 7.67
CA GLY A 346 -16.50 -22.21 6.62
C GLY A 346 -17.07 -22.14 5.21
#